data_AF-A3ZUV6-F1
#
_entry.id   AF-A3ZUV6-F1
#
_cell.length_a   1.000
_cell.length_b   1.000
_cell.length_c   1.000
_cell.angle_alpha   90.00
_cell.angle_beta   90.00
_cell.angle_gamma   90.00
#
_symmetry.space_group_name_H-M   'P 1'
#
loop_
_entity.id
_entity.type
_entity.pdbx_description
1 polymer ?
#
loop_
_entity_poly.entity_id
_entity_poly.type
_entity_poly.pdbx_seq_one_letter_code
_entity_poly.pdbx_strand_id
1 'polypeptide(L)'
;MSAANVNPEIDFQLTRIFDAPRELVYQAWTETPHLEQWWGPPGLSARVVKLDLQPGGVFHYAMKMPDRPEMFGKFVYREIEPNRMLTYVVSFSDAEEGITTHPFSPTWPQEMLSAVELFDEDGQTRVELWITPINASREQEQTFREGHQSMQQGYGGTLDQLEAYLAAL
;
A
#
# COMPACT_ATOMS: atom_id res chain seq x y z
N MET A 1 4.83 -5.74 15.00
CA MET A 1 3.57 -5.99 15.76
C MET A 1 2.67 -6.92 14.94
N SER A 2 2.07 -7.97 15.53
CA SER A 2 1.27 -8.95 14.78
C SER A 2 -0.14 -8.47 14.51
N ALA A 3 -0.89 -9.32 13.82
CA ALA A 3 -2.31 -9.23 13.60
C ALA A 3 -3.25 -9.13 14.85
N ALA A 4 -2.77 -8.65 16.01
CA ALA A 4 -3.48 -8.71 17.28
C ALA A 4 -4.01 -7.36 17.82
N ASN A 5 -3.70 -6.22 17.17
CA ASN A 5 -4.06 -4.88 17.66
C ASN A 5 -4.91 -4.05 16.67
N VAL A 6 -5.78 -4.71 15.90
CA VAL A 6 -6.73 -4.02 15.00
C VAL A 6 -7.81 -3.36 15.82
N ASN A 7 -8.09 -2.10 15.53
CA ASN A 7 -9.33 -1.47 15.90
C ASN A 7 -10.35 -1.62 14.76
N PRO A 8 -11.29 -2.59 14.81
CA PRO A 8 -12.23 -2.83 13.72
C PRO A 8 -13.20 -1.67 13.47
N GLU A 9 -13.30 -0.71 14.39
CA GLU A 9 -14.12 0.50 14.19
C GLU A 9 -13.43 1.55 13.33
N ILE A 10 -12.10 1.53 13.21
CA ILE A 10 -11.32 2.57 12.51
C ILE A 10 -10.52 1.98 11.36
N ASP A 11 -9.91 0.82 11.57
CA ASP A 11 -8.93 0.25 10.66
C ASP A 11 -9.61 -0.34 9.42
N PHE A 12 -9.00 -0.10 8.27
CA PHE A 12 -9.35 -0.77 7.03
C PHE A 12 -8.57 -2.09 6.93
N GLN A 13 -9.24 -3.15 6.50
CA GLN A 13 -8.64 -4.47 6.35
C GLN A 13 -8.98 -5.07 4.98
N LEU A 14 -8.01 -5.75 4.39
CA LEU A 14 -8.17 -6.51 3.16
C LEU A 14 -7.34 -7.80 3.25
N THR A 15 -7.97 -8.93 2.96
CA THR A 15 -7.28 -10.22 2.86
C THR A 15 -7.34 -10.72 1.43
N ARG A 16 -6.22 -11.26 0.93
CA ARG A 16 -6.11 -11.84 -0.42
C ARG A 16 -5.27 -13.11 -0.37
N ILE A 17 -5.58 -14.09 -1.21
CA ILE A 17 -4.74 -15.28 -1.41
C ILE A 17 -4.18 -15.19 -2.82
N PHE A 18 -2.87 -15.39 -2.96
CA PHE A 18 -2.17 -15.43 -4.24
C PHE A 18 -1.63 -16.83 -4.47
N ASP A 19 -1.79 -17.32 -5.71
CA ASP A 19 -1.24 -18.60 -6.16
C ASP A 19 0.26 -18.46 -6.50
N ALA A 20 1.05 -18.08 -5.51
CA ALA A 20 2.47 -17.84 -5.62
C ALA A 20 3.17 -18.12 -4.29
N PRO A 21 4.45 -18.55 -4.30
CA PRO A 21 5.22 -18.76 -3.08
C PRO A 21 5.47 -17.44 -2.36
N ARG A 22 5.52 -17.50 -1.03
CA ARG A 22 5.60 -16.32 -0.14
C ARG A 22 6.81 -15.45 -0.42
N GLU A 23 7.93 -16.05 -0.76
CA GLU A 23 9.16 -15.35 -1.13
C GLU A 23 8.94 -14.49 -2.37
N LEU A 24 8.23 -14.99 -3.39
CA LEU A 24 7.93 -14.24 -4.61
C LEU A 24 6.96 -13.10 -4.33
N VAL A 25 5.95 -13.34 -3.50
CA VAL A 25 5.01 -12.28 -3.06
C VAL A 25 5.76 -11.18 -2.30
N TYR A 26 6.68 -11.54 -1.41
CA TYR A 26 7.52 -10.57 -0.71
C TYR A 26 8.42 -9.77 -1.66
N GLN A 27 9.07 -10.42 -2.62
CA GLN A 27 9.86 -9.74 -3.67
C GLN A 27 8.99 -8.76 -4.47
N ALA A 28 7.76 -9.17 -4.79
CA ALA A 28 6.83 -8.32 -5.52
C ALA A 28 6.50 -7.00 -4.80
N TRP A 29 6.52 -7.02 -3.46
CA TRP A 29 6.30 -5.85 -2.61
C TRP A 29 7.55 -5.00 -2.34
N THR A 30 8.75 -5.53 -2.59
CA THR A 30 10.00 -4.96 -2.05
C THR A 30 11.08 -4.69 -3.08
N GLU A 31 10.88 -5.08 -4.34
CA GLU A 31 11.84 -4.85 -5.40
C GLU A 31 11.24 -4.00 -6.53
N THR A 32 12.03 -3.04 -7.02
CA THR A 32 11.63 -2.10 -8.07
C THR A 32 11.08 -2.78 -9.33
N PRO A 33 11.73 -3.81 -9.92
CA PRO A 33 11.25 -4.40 -11.17
C PRO A 33 9.85 -5.02 -11.05
N HIS A 34 9.48 -5.48 -9.85
CA HIS A 34 8.16 -6.01 -9.58
C HIS A 34 7.14 -4.89 -9.27
N LEU A 35 7.49 -3.95 -8.38
CA LEU A 35 6.59 -2.86 -7.98
C LEU A 35 6.07 -2.05 -9.17
N GLU A 36 6.89 -1.79 -10.19
CA GLU A 36 6.47 -1.06 -11.39
C GLU A 36 5.44 -1.80 -12.26
N GLN A 37 5.24 -3.10 -12.06
CA GLN A 37 4.32 -3.92 -12.87
C GLN A 37 2.89 -3.93 -12.34
N TRP A 38 2.70 -3.77 -11.03
CA TRP A 38 1.39 -3.96 -10.41
C TRP A 38 0.98 -2.85 -9.45
N TRP A 39 1.93 -2.08 -8.90
CA TRP A 39 1.61 -1.09 -7.88
C TRP A 39 0.75 0.05 -8.46
N GLY A 40 -0.33 0.37 -7.75
CA GLY A 40 -1.29 1.39 -8.14
C GLY A 40 -2.62 0.82 -8.64
N PRO A 41 -3.62 1.68 -8.90
CA PRO A 41 -4.94 1.24 -9.33
C PRO A 41 -4.94 0.81 -10.81
N PRO A 42 -5.91 -0.04 -11.22
CA PRO A 42 -6.03 -0.50 -12.60
C PRO A 42 -6.04 0.64 -13.63
N GLY A 43 -5.26 0.47 -14.70
CA GLY A 43 -5.16 1.44 -15.80
C GLY A 43 -4.19 2.60 -15.54
N LEU A 44 -3.58 2.67 -14.36
CA LEU A 44 -2.44 3.56 -14.08
C LEU A 44 -1.15 2.75 -14.01
N SER A 45 -0.05 3.32 -14.49
CA SER A 45 1.28 2.73 -14.34
C SER A 45 2.05 3.44 -13.23
N ALA A 46 2.57 2.69 -12.26
CA ALA A 46 3.54 3.21 -11.31
C ALA A 46 4.94 3.27 -11.93
N ARG A 47 5.68 4.30 -11.55
CA ARG A 47 7.12 4.45 -11.77
C ARG A 47 7.79 4.63 -10.43
N VAL A 48 8.76 3.80 -10.12
CA VAL A 48 9.54 3.91 -8.89
C VAL A 48 10.52 5.08 -9.08
N VAL A 49 10.41 6.11 -8.24
CA VAL A 49 11.34 7.25 -8.24
C VAL A 49 12.55 6.91 -7.38
N LYS A 50 12.32 6.27 -6.23
CA LYS A 50 13.33 5.88 -5.25
C LYS A 50 12.80 4.73 -4.42
N LEU A 51 13.65 3.76 -4.12
CA LEU A 51 13.34 2.66 -3.20
C LEU A 51 14.52 2.43 -2.27
N ASP A 52 14.33 2.71 -0.99
CA ASP A 52 15.28 2.44 0.08
C ASP A 52 14.62 1.51 1.11
N LEU A 53 14.83 0.21 0.94
CA LEU A 53 14.17 -0.83 1.73
C LEU A 53 14.93 -1.09 3.04
N GLN A 54 14.75 -0.19 4.01
CA GLN A 54 15.23 -0.32 5.38
C GLN A 54 14.31 0.45 6.33
N PRO A 55 14.29 0.17 7.65
CA PRO A 55 13.57 1.00 8.60
C PRO A 55 13.96 2.48 8.49
N GLY A 56 12.97 3.36 8.31
CA GLY A 56 13.17 4.79 8.04
C GLY A 56 13.46 5.14 6.58
N GLY A 57 13.74 4.14 5.73
CA GLY A 57 13.92 4.30 4.29
C GLY A 57 12.61 4.65 3.58
N VAL A 58 12.74 5.20 2.36
CA VAL A 58 11.64 5.75 1.58
C VAL A 58 11.44 4.95 0.30
N PHE A 59 10.19 4.56 0.05
CA PHE A 59 9.72 4.21 -1.29
C PHE A 59 8.90 5.39 -1.84
N HIS A 60 9.42 6.08 -2.85
CA HIS A 60 8.76 7.19 -3.52
C HIS A 60 8.39 6.77 -4.95
N TYR A 61 7.14 6.99 -5.35
CA TYR A 61 6.64 6.60 -6.65
C TYR A 61 5.78 7.68 -7.28
N ALA A 62 5.74 7.66 -8.61
CA ALA A 62 4.86 8.47 -9.42
C ALA A 62 3.84 7.56 -10.11
N MET A 63 2.57 7.96 -10.13
CA MET A 63 1.51 7.32 -10.88
C MET A 63 1.20 8.18 -12.11
N LYS A 64 1.36 7.58 -13.28
CA LYS A 64 0.99 8.23 -14.54
C LYS A 64 -0.51 8.10 -14.74
N MET A 65 -1.17 9.24 -14.88
CA MET A 65 -2.58 9.32 -15.26
C MET A 65 -2.72 9.75 -16.72
N PRO A 66 -3.62 9.15 -17.50
CA PRO A 66 -3.94 9.64 -18.84
C PRO A 66 -4.39 11.11 -18.77
N ASP A 67 -3.77 11.96 -19.58
CA ASP A 67 -4.12 13.37 -19.77
C ASP A 67 -4.13 14.25 -18.49
N ARG A 68 -3.44 13.83 -17.43
CA ARG A 68 -3.33 14.58 -16.17
C ARG A 68 -1.88 14.59 -15.65
N PRO A 69 -1.52 15.58 -14.81
CA PRO A 69 -0.24 15.56 -14.11
C PRO A 69 -0.04 14.26 -13.32
N GLU A 70 1.22 13.84 -13.16
CA GLU A 70 1.56 12.69 -12.31
C GLU A 70 1.09 12.93 -10.87
N MET A 71 0.61 11.86 -10.23
CA MET A 71 0.35 11.85 -8.79
C MET A 71 1.51 11.14 -8.09
N PHE A 72 2.02 11.73 -7.01
CA PHE A 72 3.09 11.13 -6.24
C PHE A 72 2.58 10.58 -4.91
N GLY A 73 3.17 9.47 -4.51
CA GLY A 73 2.94 8.87 -3.21
C GLY A 73 4.26 8.39 -2.64
N LYS A 74 4.37 8.38 -1.32
CA LYS A 74 5.56 7.88 -0.64
C LYS A 74 5.21 6.99 0.54
N PHE A 75 6.08 6.03 0.79
CA PHE A 75 6.14 5.23 2.00
C PHE A 75 7.36 5.60 2.82
N VAL A 76 7.20 5.60 4.13
CA VAL A 76 8.32 5.55 5.08
C VAL A 76 8.24 4.22 5.81
N TYR A 77 9.19 3.32 5.54
CA TYR A 77 9.23 2.00 6.17
C TYR A 77 9.45 2.10 7.68
N ARG A 78 8.79 1.22 8.45
CA ARG A 78 8.86 1.16 9.91
C ARG A 78 9.48 -0.14 10.38
N GLU A 79 8.83 -1.26 10.13
CA GLU A 79 9.33 -2.61 10.46
C GLU A 79 9.39 -3.42 9.16
N ILE A 80 10.48 -4.18 8.99
CA ILE A 80 10.70 -5.07 7.86
C ILE A 80 11.16 -6.40 8.42
N GLU A 81 10.33 -7.42 8.25
CA GLU A 81 10.65 -8.82 8.52
C GLU A 81 10.58 -9.58 7.20
N PRO A 82 11.73 -9.95 6.60
CA PRO A 82 11.75 -10.59 5.29
C PRO A 82 10.82 -11.79 5.19
N ASN A 83 10.06 -11.85 4.09
CA ASN A 83 9.07 -12.88 3.78
C ASN A 83 7.94 -13.04 4.81
N ARG A 84 7.77 -12.09 5.74
CA ARG A 84 6.74 -12.19 6.79
C ARG A 84 5.92 -10.92 6.96
N MET A 85 6.56 -9.78 7.15
CA MET A 85 5.87 -8.55 7.54
C MET A 85 6.55 -7.31 6.98
N LEU A 86 5.75 -6.38 6.49
CA LEU A 86 6.17 -5.03 6.12
C LEU A 86 5.21 -4.04 6.78
N THR A 87 5.75 -3.06 7.51
CA THR A 87 4.96 -1.92 7.97
C THR A 87 5.55 -0.62 7.47
N TYR A 88 4.70 0.30 7.04
CA TYR A 88 5.12 1.57 6.47
C TYR A 88 4.03 2.63 6.63
N VAL A 89 4.44 3.90 6.75
CA VAL A 89 3.52 5.04 6.70
C VAL A 89 3.38 5.49 5.26
N VAL A 90 2.15 5.51 4.74
CA VAL A 90 1.84 6.02 3.41
C VAL A 90 1.28 7.44 3.47
N SER A 91 1.75 8.29 2.55
CA SER A 91 1.29 9.66 2.35
C SER A 91 1.23 10.00 0.86
N PHE A 92 0.36 10.94 0.49
CA PHE A 92 0.50 11.66 -0.77
C PHE A 92 1.73 12.56 -0.71
N SER A 93 2.40 12.71 -1.84
CA SER A 93 3.57 13.59 -1.93
C SER A 93 3.57 14.45 -3.19
N ASP A 94 4.51 15.38 -3.23
CA ASP A 94 4.98 16.03 -4.46
C ASP A 94 6.23 15.29 -5.02
N ALA A 95 6.75 15.80 -6.13
CA ALA A 95 7.93 15.23 -6.80
C ALA A 95 9.23 15.33 -5.97
N GLU A 96 9.27 16.19 -4.95
CA GLU A 96 10.42 16.45 -4.08
C GLU A 96 10.29 15.72 -2.72
N GLU A 97 9.43 14.69 -2.64
CA GLU A 97 9.13 13.91 -1.43
C GLU A 97 8.38 14.69 -0.32
N GLY A 98 7.91 15.92 -0.57
CA GLY A 98 7.11 16.71 0.36
C GLY A 98 5.72 16.11 0.58
N ILE A 99 5.21 16.04 1.82
CA ILE A 99 3.86 15.54 2.08
C ILE A 99 2.82 16.55 1.58
N THR A 100 1.81 16.06 0.87
CA THR A 100 0.71 16.88 0.36
C THR A 100 -0.64 16.36 0.83
N THR A 101 -1.67 17.20 0.73
CA THR A 101 -3.06 16.78 0.96
C THR A 101 -3.55 15.90 -0.18
N HIS A 102 -4.48 14.98 0.11
CA HIS A 102 -5.15 14.18 -0.91
C HIS A 102 -5.87 15.10 -1.93
N PRO A 103 -5.67 14.94 -3.24
CA PRO A 103 -6.10 15.91 -4.25
C PRO A 103 -7.63 16.03 -4.39
N PHE A 104 -8.37 14.97 -4.04
CA PHE A 104 -9.85 14.93 -4.16
C PHE A 104 -10.58 14.93 -2.82
N SER A 105 -9.87 14.95 -1.68
CA SER A 105 -10.49 14.84 -0.34
C SER A 105 -9.63 15.58 0.69
N PRO A 106 -9.91 16.87 0.94
CA PRO A 106 -9.09 17.69 1.84
C PRO A 106 -9.02 17.18 3.28
N THR A 107 -10.05 16.46 3.71
CA THR A 107 -10.16 15.84 5.04
C THR A 107 -9.62 14.41 5.07
N TRP A 108 -8.98 13.91 4.00
CA TRP A 108 -8.28 12.64 4.07
C TRP A 108 -7.10 12.72 5.06
N PRO A 109 -6.79 11.65 5.83
CA PRO A 109 -5.59 11.60 6.66
C PRO A 109 -4.31 11.84 5.84
N GLN A 110 -3.40 12.66 6.36
CA GLN A 110 -2.11 12.91 5.69
C GLN A 110 -1.16 11.71 5.78
N GLU A 111 -1.30 10.92 6.85
CA GLU A 111 -0.48 9.76 7.13
C GLU A 111 -1.38 8.59 7.51
N MET A 112 -1.13 7.44 6.90
CA MET A 112 -1.78 6.18 7.27
C MET A 112 -0.70 5.14 7.52
N LEU A 113 -0.74 4.47 8.67
CA LEU A 113 0.12 3.33 8.93
C LEU A 113 -0.49 2.11 8.25
N SER A 114 0.28 1.49 7.37
CA SER A 114 -0.06 0.23 6.69
C SER A 114 0.79 -0.91 7.21
N ALA A 115 0.19 -2.09 7.32
CA ALA A 115 0.87 -3.36 7.62
C ALA A 115 0.46 -4.41 6.58
N VAL A 116 1.44 -5.16 6.08
CA VAL A 116 1.28 -6.28 5.15
C VAL A 116 1.91 -7.51 5.78
N GLU A 117 1.09 -8.46 6.21
CA GLU A 117 1.55 -9.75 6.75
C GLU A 117 1.34 -10.86 5.72
N LEU A 118 2.36 -11.71 5.57
CA LEU A 118 2.37 -12.81 4.61
C LEU A 118 2.37 -14.15 5.35
N PHE A 119 1.41 -15.00 5.02
CA PHE A 119 1.26 -16.36 5.56
C PHE A 119 1.40 -17.37 4.42
N ASP A 120 2.19 -18.40 4.66
CA ASP A 120 2.29 -19.56 3.76
C ASP A 120 1.08 -20.47 3.99
N GLU A 121 0.37 -20.81 2.91
CA GLU A 121 -0.78 -21.70 2.93
C GLU A 121 -0.69 -22.69 1.76
N ASP A 122 -0.11 -23.87 2.04
CA ASP A 122 -0.03 -25.00 1.10
C ASP A 122 0.51 -24.64 -0.30
N GLY A 123 1.55 -23.81 -0.37
CA GLY A 123 2.18 -23.37 -1.62
C GLY A 123 1.55 -22.11 -2.22
N GLN A 124 0.48 -21.60 -1.62
CA GLN A 124 -0.08 -20.28 -1.86
C GLN A 124 0.34 -19.32 -0.76
N THR A 125 0.10 -18.03 -0.98
CA THR A 125 0.39 -16.99 0.03
C THR A 125 -0.87 -16.22 0.36
N ARG A 126 -1.28 -16.25 1.62
CA ARG A 126 -2.31 -15.36 2.14
C ARG A 126 -1.66 -14.08 2.61
N VAL A 127 -2.18 -12.96 2.13
CA VAL A 127 -1.77 -11.61 2.50
C VAL A 127 -2.89 -10.95 3.28
N GLU A 128 -2.53 -10.42 4.45
CA GLU A 128 -3.40 -9.53 5.22
C GLU A 128 -2.84 -8.11 5.18
N LEU A 129 -3.62 -7.18 4.61
CA LEU A 129 -3.30 -5.75 4.51
C LEU A 129 -4.17 -4.95 5.47
N TRP A 130 -3.54 -4.19 6.35
CA TRP A 130 -4.22 -3.36 7.33
C TRP A 130 -3.78 -1.92 7.21
N ILE A 131 -4.71 -0.98 7.36
CA ILE A 131 -4.44 0.44 7.22
C ILE A 131 -5.20 1.20 8.29
N THR A 132 -4.50 2.05 9.02
CA THR A 132 -5.09 2.92 10.05
C THR A 132 -4.59 4.36 9.89
N PRO A 133 -5.46 5.38 10.01
CA PRO A 133 -5.01 6.76 10.02
C PRO A 133 -4.16 7.03 11.27
N ILE A 134 -3.05 7.75 11.11
CA ILE A 134 -2.22 8.20 12.24
C ILE A 134 -2.10 9.71 12.22
N ASN A 135 -1.88 10.31 13.39
CA ASN A 135 -1.81 11.77 13.56
C ASN A 135 -3.04 12.51 12.98
N ALA A 136 -4.19 11.85 12.96
CA ALA A 136 -5.41 12.32 12.32
C ALA A 136 -6.33 13.06 13.30
N SER A 137 -7.04 14.07 12.81
CA SER A 137 -8.16 14.67 13.55
C SER A 137 -9.38 13.74 13.52
N ARG A 138 -10.36 13.98 14.40
CA ARG A 138 -11.64 13.24 14.39
C ARG A 138 -12.37 13.31 13.05
N GLU A 139 -12.27 14.45 12.37
CA GLU A 139 -12.87 14.65 11.04
C GLU A 139 -12.13 13.82 9.97
N GLN A 140 -10.80 13.71 10.08
CA GLN A 140 -10.02 12.88 9.17
C GLN A 140 -10.25 11.38 9.41
N GLU A 141 -10.35 10.96 10.67
CA GLU A 141 -10.74 9.59 11.02
C GLU A 141 -12.15 9.26 10.50
N GLN A 142 -13.10 10.20 10.61
CA GLN A 142 -14.44 10.02 10.06
C GLN A 142 -14.41 9.89 8.54
N THR A 143 -13.68 10.77 7.85
CA THR A 143 -13.50 10.71 6.39
C THR A 143 -12.87 9.38 5.97
N PHE A 144 -11.88 8.89 6.71
CA PHE A 144 -11.25 7.60 6.47
C PHE A 144 -12.26 6.45 6.56
N ARG A 145 -13.05 6.40 7.65
CA ARG A 145 -14.10 5.37 7.85
C ARG A 145 -15.15 5.40 6.74
N GLU A 146 -15.65 6.58 6.39
CA GLU A 146 -16.62 6.74 5.30
C GLU A 146 -16.02 6.35 3.94
N GLY A 147 -14.70 6.46 3.79
CA GLY A 147 -13.95 6.05 2.60
C GLY A 147 -13.69 4.55 2.47
N HIS A 148 -13.99 3.72 3.46
CA HIS A 148 -13.67 2.28 3.45
C HIS A 148 -14.20 1.55 2.21
N GLN A 149 -15.41 1.86 1.73
CA GLN A 149 -15.94 1.24 0.52
C GLN A 149 -15.10 1.61 -0.72
N SER A 150 -14.65 2.86 -0.82
CA SER A 150 -13.77 3.31 -1.90
C SER A 150 -12.38 2.68 -1.77
N MET A 151 -11.85 2.53 -0.55
CA MET A 151 -10.59 1.84 -0.29
C MET A 151 -10.68 0.36 -0.68
N GLN A 152 -11.78 -0.31 -0.35
CA GLN A 152 -12.01 -1.71 -0.72
C GLN A 152 -11.91 -1.90 -2.24
N GLN A 153 -12.53 -1.00 -3.02
CA GLN A 153 -12.46 -1.05 -4.48
C GLN A 153 -11.06 -0.70 -5.00
N GLY A 154 -10.44 0.35 -4.46
CA GLY A 154 -9.11 0.80 -4.87
C GLY A 154 -8.02 -0.24 -4.58
N TYR A 155 -7.86 -0.64 -3.31
CA TYR A 155 -6.90 -1.66 -2.91
C TYR A 155 -7.26 -3.03 -3.47
N GLY A 156 -8.55 -3.37 -3.59
CA GLY A 156 -8.99 -4.59 -4.27
C GLY A 156 -8.46 -4.66 -5.70
N GLY A 157 -8.67 -3.61 -6.50
CA GLY A 157 -8.15 -3.52 -7.86
C GLY A 157 -6.63 -3.51 -7.94
N THR A 158 -5.94 -2.85 -7.01
CA THR A 158 -4.46 -2.91 -6.93
C THR A 158 -3.97 -4.34 -6.68
N LEU A 159 -4.63 -5.10 -5.80
CA LEU A 159 -4.28 -6.50 -5.55
C LEU A 159 -4.69 -7.42 -6.70
N ASP A 160 -5.73 -7.09 -7.47
CA ASP A 160 -6.04 -7.79 -8.74
C ASP A 160 -4.87 -7.68 -9.73
N GLN A 161 -4.23 -6.50 -9.81
CA GLN A 161 -3.04 -6.33 -10.66
C GLN A 161 -1.87 -7.17 -10.18
N LEU A 162 -1.67 -7.28 -8.86
CA LEU A 162 -0.64 -8.16 -8.30
C LEU A 162 -0.91 -9.63 -8.63
N GLU A 163 -2.16 -10.08 -8.49
CA GLU A 163 -2.58 -11.44 -8.82
C GLU A 163 -2.30 -11.76 -10.30
N ALA A 164 -2.70 -10.88 -11.21
CA ALA A 164 -2.44 -11.04 -12.64
C ALA A 164 -0.94 -11.02 -12.97
N TYR A 165 -0.17 -10.17 -12.29
CA TYR A 165 1.27 -10.10 -12.47
C TYR A 165 1.98 -11.38 -12.02
N LEU A 166 1.66 -11.89 -10.83
CA LEU A 166 2.25 -13.12 -10.28
C LEU A 166 1.95 -14.33 -11.16
N ALA A 167 0.72 -14.42 -11.71
CA ALA A 167 0.33 -15.49 -12.62
C ALA A 167 1.06 -15.48 -13.98
N ALA A 168 1.73 -14.37 -14.31
CA ALA A 168 2.48 -14.19 -15.55
C ALA A 168 4.00 -14.42 -15.40
N LEU A 169 4.49 -14.68 -14.19
CA LEU A 169 5.89 -15.01 -13.88
C LEU A 169 6.17 -16.51 -14.03
#